data_AF-A0AAE4I156-F1
#
_entry.id   AF-A0AAE4I156-F1
#
_cell.length_a   1.000
_cell.length_b   1.000
_cell.length_c   1.000
_cell.angle_alpha   90.00
_cell.angle_beta   90.00
_cell.angle_gamma   90.00
#
_symmetry.space_group_name_H-M   'P 1'
#
loop_
_entity.id
_entity.type
_entity.pdbx_description
1 polymer ?
#
loop_
_entity_poly.entity_id
_entity_poly.type
_entity_poly.pdbx_seq_one_letter_code
_entity_poly.pdbx_strand_id
1 'polypeptide(L)'
;MPRIINVKPYIVGKSTWVTGEYEGETAEKVGLVINGTRLYSVPNTKEEYPKFKYYKKDIKITDSVQVYLASSDETTLAKTDVPIE
;
A
#
# COMPACT_ATOMS: atom_id res chain seq x y z
N MET A 1 -11.82 -11.06 -5.37
CA MET A 1 -11.21 -10.01 -4.51
C MET A 1 -9.68 -10.14 -4.48
N PRO A 2 -8.92 -9.03 -4.55
CA PRO A 2 -7.47 -9.03 -4.43
C PRO A 2 -7.01 -9.54 -3.06
N ARG A 3 -5.85 -10.22 -3.02
CA ARG A 3 -5.17 -10.62 -1.78
C ARG A 3 -3.71 -10.17 -1.83
N ILE A 4 -3.27 -9.39 -0.83
CA ILE A 4 -1.87 -8.98 -0.71
C ILE A 4 -1.06 -10.19 -0.27
N ILE A 5 -0.05 -10.56 -1.07
CA ILE A 5 0.80 -11.73 -0.82
C ILE A 5 2.19 -11.35 -0.30
N ASN A 6 2.62 -10.11 -0.55
CA ASN A 6 3.90 -9.60 -0.09
C ASN A 6 3.87 -8.08 0.06
N VAL A 7 4.55 -7.57 1.09
CA VAL A 7 4.86 -6.15 1.26
C VAL A 7 6.34 -6.03 1.57
N LYS A 8 7.07 -5.28 0.75
CA LYS A 8 8.50 -5.05 0.99
C LYS A 8 8.66 -4.13 2.20
N PRO A 9 9.66 -4.38 3.08
CA PRO A 9 9.96 -3.47 4.16
C PRO A 9 10.23 -2.05 3.65
N TYR A 10 9.69 -1.07 4.35
CA TYR A 10 10.02 0.33 4.14
C TYR A 10 11.22 0.70 5.00
N ILE A 11 12.37 0.96 4.37
CA ILE A 11 13.61 1.29 5.06
C ILE A 11 13.66 2.79 5.34
N VAL A 12 13.64 3.20 6.59
CA VAL A 12 13.66 4.61 6.99
C VAL A 12 14.91 5.31 6.45
N GLY A 13 14.72 6.49 5.84
CA GLY A 13 15.80 7.28 5.22
C GLY A 13 16.31 6.75 3.87
N LYS A 14 15.83 5.61 3.38
CA LYS A 14 16.19 5.06 2.06
C LYS A 14 14.98 4.86 1.14
N SER A 15 13.93 4.23 1.66
CA SER A 15 12.69 4.02 0.92
C SER A 15 11.97 5.34 0.69
N THR A 16 11.29 5.44 -0.45
CA THR A 16 10.42 6.56 -0.82
C THR A 16 9.06 6.09 -1.31
N TRP A 17 8.86 4.77 -1.33
CA TRP A 17 7.66 4.08 -1.80
C TRP A 17 7.37 2.92 -0.86
N VAL A 18 6.08 2.72 -0.58
CA VAL A 18 5.57 1.44 -0.06
C VAL A 18 5.22 0.59 -1.28
N THR A 19 5.78 -0.62 -1.38
CA THR A 19 5.61 -1.48 -2.55
C THR A 19 5.35 -2.91 -2.14
N GLY A 20 4.66 -3.65 -2.99
CA GLY A 20 4.36 -5.05 -2.75
C GLY A 20 3.65 -5.69 -3.92
N GLU A 21 3.16 -6.90 -3.66
CA GLU A 21 2.52 -7.76 -4.65
C GLU A 21 1.19 -8.29 -4.11
N TYR A 22 0.24 -8.46 -5.00
CA TYR A 22 -1.08 -8.99 -4.72
C TYR A 22 -1.55 -9.88 -5.88
N GLU A 23 -2.45 -10.81 -5.59
CA GLU A 23 -3.05 -11.70 -6.57
C GLU A 23 -4.56 -11.56 -6.61
N GLY A 24 -5.19 -12.14 -7.63
CA GLY A 24 -6.63 -12.11 -7.83
C GLY A 24 -7.07 -10.96 -8.72
N GLU A 25 -8.24 -10.40 -8.44
CA GLU A 25 -8.78 -9.25 -9.19
C GLU A 25 -7.87 -8.03 -9.06
N THR A 26 -7.73 -7.25 -10.13
CA THR A 26 -6.95 -6.02 -10.12
C THR A 26 -7.55 -4.99 -9.17
N ALA A 27 -6.75 -4.47 -8.25
CA ALA A 27 -7.12 -3.31 -7.44
C ALA A 27 -6.91 -2.04 -8.27
N GLU A 28 -7.89 -1.13 -8.25
CA GLU A 28 -7.86 0.12 -9.03
C GLU A 28 -7.19 1.27 -8.26
N LYS A 29 -7.08 1.13 -6.94
CA LYS A 29 -6.48 2.13 -6.06
C LYS A 29 -5.62 1.50 -4.98
N VAL A 30 -4.61 2.24 -4.52
CA VAL A 30 -3.76 1.89 -3.38
C VAL A 30 -3.65 3.09 -2.44
N GLY A 31 -3.68 2.85 -1.14
CA GLY A 31 -3.53 3.90 -0.13
C GLY A 31 -2.86 3.41 1.14
N LEU A 32 -2.59 4.33 2.06
CA LEU A 32 -1.96 4.05 3.35
C LEU A 32 -2.86 4.49 4.51
N VAL A 33 -2.74 3.78 5.63
CA VAL A 33 -3.17 4.24 6.95
C VAL A 33 -1.90 4.39 7.79
N ILE A 34 -1.67 5.58 8.34
CA ILE A 34 -0.51 5.86 9.20
C ILE A 34 -1.02 6.33 10.55
N ASN A 35 -0.67 5.62 11.62
CA ASN A 35 -1.08 5.92 13.00
C ASN A 35 -2.61 6.11 13.11
N GLY A 36 -3.38 5.24 12.46
CA GLY A 36 -4.85 5.31 12.40
C GLY A 36 -5.42 6.36 11.44
N THR A 37 -4.61 7.25 10.89
CA THR A 37 -5.04 8.25 9.90
C THR A 37 -5.05 7.65 8.51
N ARG A 38 -6.22 7.57 7.88
CA ARG A 38 -6.37 7.13 6.49
C ARG A 38 -5.95 8.26 5.55
N LEU A 39 -4.95 8.00 4.72
CA LEU A 39 -4.52 8.92 3.66
C LEU A 39 -5.36 8.72 2.40
N TYR A 40 -5.32 9.68 1.48
CA TYR A 40 -5.94 9.53 0.17
C TYR A 40 -5.29 8.38 -0.60
N SER A 41 -6.10 7.65 -1.37
CA SER A 41 -5.60 6.63 -2.28
C SER A 41 -5.18 7.24 -3.62
N VAL A 42 -4.32 6.54 -4.34
CA VAL A 42 -3.90 6.89 -5.71
C VAL A 42 -4.29 5.78 -6.66
N PRO A 43 -4.47 6.08 -7.97
CA PRO A 43 -4.71 5.04 -8.97
C PRO A 43 -3.59 4.01 -8.98
N ASN A 44 -3.99 2.74 -9.00
CA ASN A 44 -3.10 1.61 -9.20
C ASN A 44 -3.28 1.14 -10.64
N THR A 45 -2.29 1.37 -11.50
CA THR A 45 -2.44 1.16 -12.94
C THR A 45 -2.40 -0.34 -13.28
N LYS A 46 -3.23 -0.78 -14.24
CA LYS A 46 -3.36 -2.21 -14.59
C LYS A 46 -2.05 -2.81 -15.08
N GLU A 47 -1.21 -1.99 -15.72
CA GLU A 47 0.12 -2.36 -16.21
C GLU A 47 1.09 -2.73 -15.09
N GLU A 48 0.82 -2.31 -13.85
CA GLU A 48 1.64 -2.66 -12.70
C GLU A 48 1.27 -3.99 -12.07
N TYR A 49 0.12 -4.59 -12.40
CA TYR A 49 -0.28 -5.90 -11.89
C TYR A 49 0.83 -6.96 -12.14
N PRO A 50 1.19 -7.80 -11.14
CA PRO A 50 0.56 -8.00 -9.83
C PRO A 50 1.10 -7.10 -8.71
N LYS A 51 1.72 -5.97 -9.03
CA LYS A 51 2.37 -5.07 -8.06
C LYS A 51 1.50 -3.87 -7.74
N PHE A 52 1.78 -3.27 -6.58
CA PHE A 52 1.31 -1.94 -6.21
C PHE A 52 2.49 -1.10 -5.74
N LYS A 53 2.35 0.22 -5.85
CA LYS A 53 3.27 1.18 -5.24
C LYS A 53 2.52 2.43 -4.76
N TYR A 54 2.90 2.93 -3.60
CA TYR A 54 2.39 4.20 -3.07
C TYR A 54 3.56 5.09 -2.67
N TYR A 55 3.64 6.29 -3.25
CA TYR A 55 4.69 7.24 -2.90
C TYR A 55 4.44 7.81 -1.52
N LYS A 56 5.39 7.59 -0.61
CA LYS A 56 5.39 8.21 0.70
C LYS A 56 6.81 8.28 1.22
N LYS A 57 7.30 9.49 1.45
CA LYS A 57 8.54 9.75 2.16
C LYS A 57 8.30 9.97 3.64
N ASP A 58 9.40 9.94 4.39
CA ASP A 58 9.48 10.37 5.79
C ASP A 58 8.57 9.56 6.76
N ILE A 59 8.30 8.30 6.43
CA ILE A 59 7.76 7.32 7.40
C ILE A 59 8.83 7.10 8.46
N LYS A 60 8.42 7.13 9.74
CA LYS A 60 9.29 6.94 10.89
C LYS A 60 9.21 5.50 11.39
N ILE A 61 10.28 5.02 12.03
CA ILE A 61 10.32 3.70 12.66
C ILE A 61 9.24 3.50 13.73
N THR A 62 8.74 4.60 14.30
CA THR A 62 7.66 4.60 15.30
C THR A 62 6.26 4.63 14.71
N ASP A 63 6.12 4.77 13.38
CA ASP A 63 4.82 4.84 12.74
C ASP A 63 4.24 3.44 12.56
N SER A 64 2.96 3.27 12.93
CA SER A 64 2.17 2.11 12.53
C SER A 64 1.62 2.36 11.13
N VAL A 65 2.07 1.58 10.16
CA VAL A 65 1.71 1.77 8.75
C VAL A 65 1.01 0.53 8.21
N GLN A 66 -0.13 0.75 7.56
CA GLN A 66 -0.86 -0.28 6.83
C GLN A 66 -1.09 0.18 5.40
N VAL A 67 -0.91 -0.71 4.44
CA VAL A 67 -1.29 -0.48 3.05
C VAL A 67 -2.66 -1.09 2.80
N TYR A 68 -3.48 -0.42 2.00
CA TYR A 68 -4.76 -0.96 1.53
C TYR A 68 -4.87 -0.88 0.02
N LEU A 69 -5.53 -1.89 -0.54
CA LEU A 69 -5.98 -1.93 -1.93
C LEU A 69 -7.49 -1.65 -1.94
N ALA A 70 -7.94 -0.87 -2.91
CA ALA A 70 -9.34 -0.46 -3.04
C ALA A 70 -9.82 -0.48 -4.49
N SER A 71 -11.13 -0.54 -4.66
CA SER A 71 -11.81 -0.25 -5.94
C SER A 71 -11.88 1.26 -6.19
N SER A 72 -12.30 1.64 -7.39
CA SER A 72 -12.46 3.04 -7.82
C SER A 72 -13.38 3.88 -6.94
N ASP A 73 -14.35 3.27 -6.26
CA ASP A 73 -15.31 3.88 -5.32
C ASP A 73 -14.78 4.01 -3.87
N GLU A 74 -13.49 3.74 -3.62
CA GLU A 74 -12.85 3.73 -2.29
C GLU A 74 -13.22 2.57 -1.36
N THR A 75 -13.98 1.57 -1.84
CA THR A 75 -14.23 0.35 -1.07
C THR A 75 -12.91 -0.41 -0.85
N THR A 76 -12.55 -0.63 0.42
CA THR A 76 -11.34 -1.38 0.78
C THR A 76 -11.52 -2.85 0.44
N LEU A 77 -10.64 -3.40 -0.38
CA LEU A 77 -10.68 -4.79 -0.83
C LEU A 77 -9.67 -5.68 -0.09
N ALA A 78 -8.50 -5.14 0.22
CA ALA A 78 -7.47 -5.80 1.01
C ALA A 78 -6.68 -4.79 1.84
N LYS A 79 -6.11 -5.22 2.96
CA LYS A 79 -5.31 -4.38 3.84
C LYS A 79 -4.31 -5.24 4.62
N THR A 80 -3.10 -4.74 4.82
CA THR A 80 -2.08 -5.42 5.64
C THR A 80 -1.07 -4.42 6.19
N ASP A 81 -0.31 -4.84 7.19
CA ASP A 81 0.76 -4.04 7.79
C ASP A 81 1.96 -3.93 6.84
N VAL A 82 2.62 -2.77 6.88
CA VAL A 82 3.88 -2.53 6.18
C VAL A 82 5.01 -2.69 7.20
N PRO A 83 5.97 -3.61 6.99
CA PRO A 83 7.14 -3.70 7.85
C PRO A 83 7.96 -2.42 7.72
N ILE A 84 8.30 -1.79 8.84
CA ILE A 84 9.16 -0.60 8.88
C ILE A 84 10.48 -1.00 9.53
N GLU A 85 11.59 -0.68 8.86
CA GLU A 85 12.95 -1.02 9.27
C GLU A 85 13.88 0.19 9.24
#